data_AF-A0AAJ2NT87-F1
#
_entry.id   AF-A0AAJ2NT87-F1
#
_cell.length_a   1.000
_cell.length_b   1.000
_cell.length_c   1.000
_cell.angle_alpha   90.00
_cell.angle_beta   90.00
_cell.angle_gamma   90.00
#
_symmetry.space_group_name_H-M   'P 1'
#
loop_
_entity.id
_entity.type
_entity.pdbx_description
1 polymer ?
#
loop_
_entity_poly.entity_id
_entity_poly.type
_entity_poly.pdbx_seq_one_letter_code
_entity_poly.pdbx_strand_id
1 'polypeptide(L)'
;AKENEIAETVLLPGDPLRAKYIAETFLEGAVCYNKVRNMFGFTGTYKGKRISVQGTGMGVPSISIYVNELMQSYHAQTLIRVGTCGAIQK
;
A
#
# COMPACT_ATOMS: atom_id res chain seq x y z
N ALA A 1 -2.77 2.03 -11.81
CA ALA A 1 -2.16 3.37 -11.67
C ALA A 1 -1.45 3.73 -12.97
N LYS A 2 -1.30 5.00 -13.28
CA LYS A 2 -0.36 5.46 -14.32
C LYS A 2 1.07 5.37 -13.79
N GLU A 3 2.02 5.41 -14.71
CA GLU A 3 3.44 5.49 -14.37
C GLU A 3 3.71 6.71 -13.48
N ASN A 4 4.59 6.56 -12.48
CA ASN A 4 4.94 7.58 -11.48
C ASN A 4 3.81 8.04 -10.53
N GLU A 5 2.62 7.42 -10.53
CA GLU A 5 1.58 7.70 -9.51
C GLU A 5 1.87 7.05 -8.15
N ILE A 6 2.62 5.96 -8.16
CA ILE A 6 3.04 5.20 -6.97
C ILE A 6 4.45 5.64 -6.57
N ALA A 7 4.67 5.88 -5.28
CA ALA A 7 5.96 6.25 -4.73
C ALA A 7 6.88 5.03 -4.61
N GLU A 8 8.20 5.26 -4.58
CA GLU A 8 9.19 4.19 -4.38
C GLU A 8 9.03 3.47 -3.02
N THR A 9 8.51 4.18 -2.01
CA THR A 9 8.23 3.62 -0.68
C THR A 9 6.73 3.37 -0.51
N VAL A 10 6.36 2.12 -0.25
CA VAL A 10 4.98 1.65 -0.17
C VAL A 10 4.71 0.89 1.13
N LEU A 11 3.70 1.33 1.87
CA LEU A 11 3.14 0.60 3.01
C LEU A 11 2.10 -0.41 2.52
N LEU A 12 2.13 -1.63 3.06
CA LEU A 12 1.33 -2.75 2.58
C LEU A 12 0.39 -3.32 3.67
N PRO A 13 -0.72 -2.65 4.00
CA PRO A 13 -1.78 -3.27 4.79
C PRO A 13 -2.48 -4.40 4.03
N GLY A 14 -2.92 -5.44 4.74
CA GLY A 14 -3.76 -6.49 4.14
C GLY A 14 -5.15 -5.96 3.76
N ASP A 15 -5.75 -5.16 4.64
CA ASP A 15 -7.09 -4.59 4.48
C ASP A 15 -7.04 -3.28 3.68
N PRO A 16 -7.78 -3.15 2.55
CA PRO A 16 -7.85 -1.90 1.80
C PRO A 16 -8.49 -0.75 2.59
N LEU A 17 -9.37 -1.01 3.57
CA LEU A 17 -9.92 0.03 4.44
C LEU A 17 -8.86 0.57 5.41
N ARG A 18 -7.86 -0.23 5.78
CA ARG A 18 -6.67 0.26 6.49
C ARG A 18 -5.77 1.10 5.59
N ALA A 19 -5.66 0.79 4.30
CA ALA A 19 -4.96 1.67 3.36
C ALA A 19 -5.63 3.05 3.30
N LYS A 20 -6.97 3.08 3.19
CA LYS A 20 -7.75 4.32 3.24
C LYS A 20 -7.55 5.07 4.55
N TYR A 21 -7.66 4.39 5.68
CA TYR A 21 -7.43 4.99 6.99
C TYR A 21 -6.03 5.63 7.10
N ILE A 22 -4.98 4.94 6.65
CA ILE A 22 -3.61 5.46 6.69
C ILE A 22 -3.50 6.72 5.81
N ALA A 23 -4.07 6.69 4.61
CA ALA A 23 -4.06 7.81 3.69
C ALA A 23 -4.76 9.04 4.28
N GLU A 24 -5.96 8.88 4.86
CA GLU A 24 -6.74 9.99 5.42
C GLU A 24 -6.17 10.53 6.73
N THR A 25 -5.51 9.68 7.53
CA THR A 25 -5.04 10.06 8.88
C THR A 25 -3.62 10.64 8.86
N PHE A 26 -2.73 10.11 8.01
CA PHE A 26 -1.31 10.43 8.08
C PHE A 26 -0.77 11.13 6.85
N LEU A 27 -1.39 10.99 5.68
CA LEU A 27 -0.84 11.54 4.43
C LEU A 27 -1.51 12.86 4.07
N GLU A 28 -0.69 13.85 3.76
CA GLU A 28 -1.14 15.12 3.18
C GLU A 28 -1.36 14.96 1.67
N GLY A 29 -2.47 15.50 1.17
CA GLY A 29 -2.78 15.52 -0.27
C GLY A 29 -2.91 14.12 -0.89
N ALA A 30 -3.39 13.13 -0.13
CA ALA A 30 -3.48 11.76 -0.59
C ALA A 30 -4.45 11.60 -1.78
N VAL A 31 -3.96 11.00 -2.86
CA VAL A 31 -4.74 10.68 -4.07
C VAL A 31 -4.90 9.18 -4.20
N CYS A 32 -6.14 8.73 -4.42
CA CYS A 32 -6.43 7.32 -4.68
C CYS A 32 -6.09 6.96 -6.13
N TYR A 33 -5.05 6.15 -6.33
CA TYR A 33 -4.59 5.73 -7.67
C TYR A 33 -5.17 4.36 -8.10
N ASN A 34 -5.72 3.57 -7.16
CA ASN A 34 -6.29 2.26 -7.46
C ASN A 34 -7.58 1.98 -6.67
N LYS A 35 -8.59 1.46 -7.38
CA LYS A 35 -9.83 0.92 -6.83
C LYS A 35 -10.21 -0.43 -7.43
N VAL A 36 -9.37 -1.00 -8.31
CA VAL A 36 -9.64 -2.30 -8.95
C VAL A 36 -9.81 -3.36 -7.88
N ARG A 37 -10.88 -4.16 -8.00
CA ARG A 37 -11.27 -5.21 -7.02
C ARG A 37 -11.48 -4.68 -5.59
N ASN A 38 -11.78 -3.40 -5.43
CA ASN A 38 -11.83 -2.70 -4.14
C ASN A 38 -10.49 -2.75 -3.36
N MET A 39 -9.37 -3.01 -4.04
CA MET A 39 -8.05 -3.05 -3.42
C MET A 39 -7.42 -1.65 -3.44
N PHE A 40 -7.81 -0.83 -2.47
CA PHE A 40 -7.44 0.58 -2.47
C PHE A 40 -5.93 0.82 -2.39
N GLY A 41 -5.48 1.76 -3.22
CA GLY A 41 -4.13 2.28 -3.25
C GLY A 41 -4.14 3.81 -3.26
N PHE A 42 -3.26 4.41 -2.45
CA PHE A 42 -3.15 5.85 -2.31
C PHE A 42 -1.70 6.30 -2.31
N THR A 43 -1.45 7.51 -2.79
CA THR A 43 -0.16 8.19 -2.68
C THR A 43 -0.37 9.59 -2.13
N GLY A 44 0.44 9.97 -1.15
CA GLY A 44 0.43 11.31 -0.58
C GLY A 44 1.80 11.67 0.00
N THR A 45 1.83 12.68 0.86
CA THR A 45 3.07 13.15 1.48
C THR A 45 3.04 12.95 2.98
N TYR A 46 4.11 12.41 3.56
CA TYR A 46 4.32 12.32 5.00
C TYR A 46 5.63 13.03 5.35
N LYS A 47 5.56 14.10 6.14
CA LYS A 47 6.74 14.90 6.56
C LYS A 47 7.64 15.30 5.37
N GLY A 48 7.02 15.80 4.30
CA GLY A 48 7.72 16.22 3.07
C GLY A 48 8.19 15.08 2.16
N LYS A 49 7.95 13.80 2.50
CA LYS A 49 8.31 12.64 1.68
C LYS A 49 7.09 12.01 1.03
N ARG A 50 7.19 11.69 -0.26
CA ARG A 50 6.12 11.00 -0.99
C ARG A 50 6.08 9.53 -0.57
N ILE A 51 4.93 9.08 -0.10
CA ILE A 51 4.71 7.70 0.38
C ILE A 51 3.41 7.17 -0.22
N SER A 52 3.42 5.90 -0.62
CA SER A 52 2.21 5.18 -1.03
C SER A 52 1.76 4.19 0.03
N VAL A 53 0.47 3.86 0.00
CA VAL A 53 -0.13 2.79 0.79
C VAL A 53 -1.05 1.96 -0.10
N GLN A 54 -0.85 0.65 -0.11
CA GLN A 54 -1.53 -0.30 -1.01
C GLN A 54 -2.09 -1.48 -0.23
N GLY A 55 -3.40 -1.73 -0.35
CA GLY A 55 -4.00 -2.98 0.13
C GLY A 55 -3.43 -4.21 -0.59
N THR A 56 -3.17 -5.30 0.12
CA THR A 56 -2.64 -6.54 -0.48
C THR A 56 -3.61 -7.72 -0.48
N GLY A 57 -4.75 -7.59 0.20
CA GLY A 57 -5.61 -8.73 0.54
C GLY A 57 -4.93 -9.69 1.54
N MET A 58 -5.49 -10.89 1.65
CA MET A 58 -5.03 -11.93 2.58
C MET A 58 -4.40 -13.12 1.85
N GLY A 59 -3.36 -13.70 2.46
CA GLY A 59 -2.67 -14.88 1.97
C GLY A 59 -1.55 -14.58 0.97
N VAL A 60 -0.63 -15.53 0.85
CA VAL A 60 0.55 -15.45 -0.01
C VAL A 60 0.19 -15.15 -1.47
N PRO A 61 -0.78 -15.83 -2.11
CA PRO A 61 -1.07 -15.57 -3.53
C PRO A 61 -1.54 -14.14 -3.80
N SER A 62 -2.37 -13.59 -2.90
CA SER A 62 -2.92 -12.24 -3.06
C SER A 62 -1.81 -11.19 -2.99
N ILE A 63 -0.97 -11.23 -1.94
CA ILE A 63 0.12 -10.25 -1.80
C ILE A 63 1.16 -10.38 -2.92
N SER A 64 1.43 -11.60 -3.41
CA SER A 64 2.39 -11.81 -4.50
C SER A 64 2.02 -11.08 -5.78
N ILE A 65 0.72 -10.98 -6.12
CA ILE A 65 0.27 -10.23 -7.30
C ILE A 65 0.65 -8.75 -7.15
N TYR A 66 0.22 -8.12 -6.06
CA TYR A 66 0.44 -6.68 -5.87
C TYR A 66 1.91 -6.34 -5.68
N VAL A 67 2.69 -7.16 -4.97
CA VAL A 67 4.13 -6.91 -4.80
C VAL A 67 4.89 -7.04 -6.12
N ASN A 68 4.59 -8.05 -6.95
CA ASN A 68 5.23 -8.17 -8.25
C ASN A 68 4.91 -6.97 -9.15
N GLU A 69 3.64 -6.59 -9.25
CA GLU A 69 3.22 -5.41 -10.03
C GLU A 69 3.89 -4.12 -9.52
N LEU A 70 3.90 -3.91 -8.20
CA LEU A 70 4.54 -2.73 -7.58
C LEU A 70 6.03 -2.64 -7.90
N MET A 71 6.77 -3.75 -7.82
CA MET A 71 8.22 -3.75 -8.06
C MET A 71 8.55 -3.69 -9.55
N GLN A 72 7.88 -4.50 -10.39
CA GLN A 72 8.25 -4.67 -11.79
C GLN A 72 7.65 -3.58 -12.69
N SER A 73 6.41 -3.16 -12.44
CA SER A 73 5.69 -2.20 -13.29
C SER A 73 5.72 -0.78 -12.75
N TYR A 74 5.92 -0.62 -11.43
CA TYR A 74 5.86 0.69 -10.77
C TYR A 74 7.14 1.06 -10.01
N HIS A 75 8.19 0.25 -10.14
CA HIS A 75 9.53 0.50 -9.60
C HIS A 75 9.57 0.80 -8.09
N ALA A 76 8.63 0.26 -7.32
CA ALA A 76 8.67 0.33 -5.86
C ALA A 76 9.93 -0.36 -5.33
N GLN A 77 10.69 0.35 -4.49
CA GLN A 77 11.98 -0.10 -3.96
C GLN A 77 11.87 -0.54 -2.50
N THR A 78 11.06 0.17 -1.71
CA THR A 78 10.90 -0.08 -0.28
C THR A 78 9.47 -0.48 0.02
N LEU A 79 9.26 -1.74 0.38
CA LEU A 79 7.94 -2.29 0.67
C LEU A 79 7.88 -2.73 2.13
N ILE A 80 6.99 -2.12 2.92
CA ILE A 80 6.86 -2.40 4.35
C ILE A 80 5.45 -2.88 4.65
N ARG A 81 5.32 -4.15 5.04
CA ARG A 81 4.03 -4.71 5.46
C ARG A 81 3.63 -4.18 6.84
N VAL A 82 2.42 -3.62 6.92
CA VAL A 82 1.79 -3.16 8.16
C VAL A 82 0.53 -3.99 8.41
N GLY A 83 0.68 -5.07 9.17
CA GLY A 83 -0.38 -6.04 9.41
C GLY A 83 -0.50 -6.43 10.87
N THR A 84 -1.54 -7.21 11.16
CA THR A 84 -1.73 -7.85 12.46
C THR A 84 -1.26 -9.31 12.40
N CYS A 85 -1.03 -9.89 13.57
CA CYS A 85 -0.77 -11.32 13.73
C CYS A 85 -1.42 -11.82 15.03
N GLY A 86 -1.59 -13.14 15.13
CA GLY A 86 -2.00 -13.80 16.37
C GLY A 86 -0.79 -14.29 17.14
N ALA A 87 -0.76 -14.06 18.45
CA ALA A 87 0.30 -14.59 19.32
C ALA A 87 0.20 -16.13 19.42
N ILE A 88 1.34 -16.81 19.36
CA ILE A 88 1.44 -18.27 19.54
C ILE A 88 1.85 -18.62 20.97
N GLN A 89 2.62 -17.73 21.61
CA GLN A 89 3.15 -17.90 22.95
C GLN A 89 2.48 -16.90 23.90
N LYS A 90 2.30 -17.31 25.15
CA LYS A 90 1.83 -16.45 26.25
C LYS A 90 2.98 -15.64 26.84
#